data_AF-A0A7W0EKX2-F1
#
_entry.id   AF-A0A7W0EKX2-F1
#
_cell.length_a   1.000
_cell.length_b   1.000
_cell.length_c   1.000
_cell.angle_alpha   90.00
_cell.angle_beta   90.00
_cell.angle_gamma   90.00
#
_symmetry.space_group_name_H-M   'P 1'
#
loop_
_entity.id
_entity.type
_entity.pdbx_description
1 polymer ?
#
loop_
_entity_poly.entity_id
_entity_poly.type
_entity_poly.pdbx_seq_one_letter_code
_entity_poly.pdbx_strand_id
1 'polypeptide(L)'
;MNETPLIAECARLTPYLSQTDQIEIGHAIKGIRSALRLRQYRYWGPNVLHDEGYVLGVEPAGQSDDDGISDEDSKNIFLECYDRILGIVELLNPITIETAKDNIIATNQSKTTFRPDTAFVMMWMDEKKYELEDVHNTVKKCFEKIGVEAERADDIEHDGKITEKIIEKIKSAEFLFADLTGARPNVYYEVGFAHALSKRVILFRKKGESLHFDLAGYNCPEYKNMSDLENKLSARLESMTGKTVKNRKMR
;
A
#
# COMPACT_ATOMS: atom_id res chain seq x y z
N MET A 1 37.69 -0.84 1.71
CA MET A 1 36.93 0.41 1.96
C MET A 1 36.00 0.65 0.78
N ASN A 2 34.70 0.34 0.94
CA ASN A 2 33.52 0.80 0.15
C ASN A 2 32.36 -0.23 0.13
N GLU A 3 32.15 -1.03 1.19
CA GLU A 3 31.00 -1.95 1.24
C GLU A 3 29.77 -1.36 1.92
N THR A 4 29.93 -0.35 2.78
CA THR A 4 28.84 0.38 3.44
C THR A 4 27.90 1.12 2.46
N PRO A 5 28.38 1.70 1.34
CA PRO A 5 27.51 2.25 0.30
C PRO A 5 26.64 1.17 -0.35
N LEU A 6 27.17 -0.05 -0.52
CA LEU A 6 26.53 -1.11 -1.29
C LEU A 6 25.28 -1.66 -0.58
N ILE A 7 25.32 -1.85 0.74
CA ILE A 7 24.14 -2.32 1.51
C ILE A 7 23.04 -1.25 1.51
N ALA A 8 23.41 0.03 1.69
CA ALA A 8 22.47 1.15 1.67
C ALA A 8 21.92 1.45 0.26
N GLU A 9 22.66 1.09 -0.78
CA GLU A 9 22.25 1.22 -2.19
C GLU A 9 21.39 0.02 -2.61
N CYS A 10 21.75 -1.20 -2.20
CA CYS A 10 20.91 -2.39 -2.35
C CYS A 10 19.57 -2.23 -1.64
N ALA A 11 19.53 -1.74 -0.39
CA ALA A 11 18.29 -1.47 0.34
C ALA A 11 17.43 -0.37 -0.30
N ARG A 12 18.03 0.59 -1.01
CA ARG A 12 17.30 1.61 -1.78
C ARG A 12 16.76 1.10 -3.10
N LEU A 13 17.35 0.05 -3.65
CA LEU A 13 17.02 -0.53 -4.96
C LEU A 13 16.09 -1.74 -4.85
N THR A 14 15.84 -2.29 -3.65
CA THR A 14 14.88 -3.39 -3.49
C THR A 14 13.45 -2.86 -3.56
N PRO A 15 12.61 -3.34 -4.51
CA PRO A 15 11.21 -2.91 -4.65
C PRO A 15 10.29 -3.22 -3.46
N TYR A 16 10.80 -3.95 -2.47
CA TYR A 16 10.06 -4.52 -1.34
C TYR A 16 10.21 -3.73 -0.04
N LEU A 17 11.08 -2.72 0.00
CA LEU A 17 11.23 -1.84 1.17
C LEU A 17 10.32 -0.63 1.00
N SER A 18 9.36 -0.48 1.90
CA SER A 18 8.51 0.71 1.95
C SER A 18 9.36 1.97 2.22
N GLN A 19 8.83 3.16 1.93
CA GLN A 19 9.52 4.40 2.31
C GLN A 19 9.81 4.47 3.81
N THR A 20 8.94 3.89 4.64
CA THR A 20 9.13 3.78 6.09
C THR A 20 10.34 2.90 6.41
N ASP A 21 10.49 1.75 5.76
CA ASP A 21 11.61 0.84 6.00
C ASP A 21 12.95 1.46 5.56
N GLN A 22 12.95 2.21 4.46
CA GLN A 22 14.14 2.95 4.00
C GLN A 22 14.54 4.06 4.99
N ILE A 23 13.56 4.76 5.57
CA ILE A 23 13.77 5.77 6.60
C ILE A 23 14.31 5.11 7.88
N GLU A 24 13.73 3.97 8.28
CA GLU A 24 14.13 3.23 9.47
C GLU A 24 15.55 2.64 9.35
N ILE A 25 15.90 2.05 8.21
CA ILE A 25 17.28 1.65 7.88
C ILE A 25 18.21 2.88 7.97
N GLY A 26 17.78 4.02 7.42
CA GLY A 26 18.54 5.27 7.47
C GLY A 26 18.82 5.74 8.90
N HIS A 27 17.84 5.62 9.80
CA HIS A 27 18.00 5.94 11.21
C HIS A 27 18.85 4.91 11.95
N ALA A 28 18.68 3.61 11.69
CA ALA A 28 19.47 2.55 12.30
C ALA A 28 20.96 2.63 11.91
N ILE A 29 21.28 2.92 10.64
CA ILE A 29 22.67 3.16 10.20
C ILE A 29 23.29 4.37 10.90
N LYS A 30 22.52 5.46 11.07
CA LYS A 30 22.98 6.64 11.81
C LYS A 30 23.20 6.30 13.29
N GLY A 31 22.32 5.51 13.89
CA GLY A 31 22.46 4.98 15.26
C GLY A 31 23.73 4.17 15.45
N ILE A 32 24.01 3.22 14.55
CA ILE A 32 25.26 2.42 14.56
C ILE A 32 26.49 3.33 14.47
N ARG A 33 26.50 4.29 13.54
CA ARG A 33 27.63 5.20 13.34
C ARG A 33 27.90 6.07 14.57
N SER A 34 26.84 6.54 15.23
CA SER A 34 26.93 7.34 16.46
C SER A 34 27.39 6.50 17.65
N ALA A 35 26.85 5.29 17.82
CA ALA A 35 27.27 4.36 18.87
C ALA A 35 28.77 4.02 18.78
N LEU A 36 29.28 3.77 17.57
CA LEU A 36 30.73 3.57 17.33
C LEU A 36 31.61 4.76 17.75
N ARG A 37 31.02 5.95 17.91
CA ARG A 37 31.68 7.18 18.37
C ARG A 37 31.38 7.50 19.84
N LEU A 38 30.74 6.58 20.57
CA LEU A 38 30.24 6.76 21.94
C LEU A 38 29.27 7.93 22.06
N ARG A 39 28.38 8.09 21.05
CA ARG A 39 27.36 9.13 21.00
C ARG A 39 25.98 8.56 20.74
N GLN A 40 24.95 9.26 21.20
CA GLN A 40 23.56 8.87 21.00
C GLN A 40 22.94 9.61 19.82
N TYR A 41 22.53 8.84 18.81
CA TYR A 41 21.68 9.36 17.76
C TYR A 41 20.24 9.50 18.25
N ARG A 42 19.65 10.68 18.05
CA ARG A 42 18.22 10.93 18.28
C ARG A 42 17.60 11.55 17.04
N TYR A 43 16.34 11.22 16.78
CA TYR A 43 15.50 11.91 15.80
C TYR A 43 14.12 12.16 16.41
N TRP A 44 13.49 13.26 16.03
CA TRP A 44 12.15 13.60 16.48
C TRP A 44 11.34 14.19 15.33
N GLY A 45 10.04 13.92 15.35
CA GLY A 45 9.08 14.51 14.41
C GLY A 45 8.74 15.96 14.75
N PRO A 46 7.94 16.63 13.90
CA PRO A 46 7.45 17.96 14.23
C PRO A 46 6.50 17.88 15.42
N ASN A 47 6.71 18.73 16.41
CA ASN A 47 5.90 18.77 17.63
C ASN A 47 5.09 20.08 17.67
N VAL A 48 3.77 19.96 17.78
CA VAL A 48 2.88 21.13 17.84
C VAL A 48 2.65 21.46 19.30
N LEU A 49 3.20 22.59 19.74
CA LEU A 49 3.01 23.10 21.10
C LEU A 49 1.59 23.64 21.21
N HIS A 50 0.80 23.08 22.12
CA HIS A 50 -0.56 23.52 22.39
C HIS A 50 -0.78 23.76 23.89
N ASP A 51 -1.62 24.75 24.21
CA ASP A 51 -2.13 24.97 25.57
C ASP A 51 -3.61 25.36 25.51
N GLU A 52 -4.43 24.72 26.35
CA GLU A 52 -5.89 24.90 26.46
C GLU A 52 -6.64 25.14 25.12
N GLY A 53 -6.24 24.41 24.06
CA GLY A 53 -6.88 24.47 22.74
C GLY A 53 -6.33 25.53 21.78
N TYR A 54 -5.25 26.24 22.13
CA TYR A 54 -4.54 27.16 21.25
C TYR A 54 -3.16 26.63 20.86
N VAL A 55 -2.78 26.79 19.59
CA VAL A 55 -1.45 26.43 19.09
C VAL A 55 -0.48 27.56 19.44
N LEU A 56 0.50 27.25 20.28
CA LEU A 56 1.56 28.17 20.72
C LEU A 56 2.74 28.20 19.74
N GLY A 57 2.97 27.12 18.99
CA GLY A 57 4.05 27.03 18.00
C GLY A 57 4.27 25.63 17.47
N VAL A 58 5.22 25.48 16.54
CA VAL A 58 5.65 24.19 16.00
C VAL A 58 7.16 24.07 16.15
N GLU A 59 7.61 23.05 16.86
CA GLU A 59 9.00 22.64 16.87
C GLU A 59 9.26 21.79 15.61
N PRO A 60 10.23 22.15 14.76
CA PRO A 60 10.52 21.41 13.56
C PRO A 60 11.13 20.04 13.88
N ALA A 61 10.90 19.09 13.00
CA ALA A 61 11.57 17.80 13.04
C ALA A 61 13.10 17.98 12.97
N GLY A 62 13.84 17.16 13.71
CA GLY A 62 15.29 17.29 13.82
C GLY A 62 15.98 15.97 14.14
N GLN A 63 17.31 16.03 14.15
CA GLN A 63 18.18 14.92 14.56
C GLN A 63 19.43 15.47 15.26
N SER A 64 19.96 14.73 16.24
CA SER A 64 21.20 15.09 16.96
C SER A 64 22.05 13.85 17.25
N ASP A 65 23.34 14.07 17.45
CA ASP A 65 24.42 13.13 17.76
C ASP A 65 25.37 13.74 18.82
N ASP A 66 24.88 14.69 19.63
CA ASP A 66 25.76 15.51 20.47
C ASP A 66 26.01 14.91 21.86
N ASP A 67 25.09 14.07 22.32
CA ASP A 67 25.13 13.47 23.65
C ASP A 67 26.11 12.29 23.69
N GLY A 68 27.11 12.36 24.56
CA GLY A 68 28.00 11.24 24.86
C GLY A 68 27.33 10.17 25.72
N ILE A 69 27.67 8.91 25.50
CA ILE A 69 27.11 7.75 26.21
C ILE A 69 28.19 6.81 26.73
N SER A 70 27.83 5.95 27.68
CA SER A 70 28.74 4.93 28.21
C SER A 70 29.05 3.84 27.19
N ASP A 71 30.14 3.09 27.40
CA ASP A 71 30.51 1.95 26.56
C ASP A 71 29.42 0.87 26.55
N GLU A 72 28.74 0.67 27.68
CA GLU A 72 27.64 -0.29 27.85
C GLU A 72 26.42 0.15 27.02
N ASP A 73 26.00 1.42 27.15
CA ASP A 73 24.87 1.98 26.42
C ASP A 73 25.14 2.03 24.92
N SER A 74 26.37 2.36 24.54
CA SER A 74 26.84 2.34 23.15
C SER A 74 26.71 0.95 22.53
N LYS A 75 27.16 -0.09 23.24
CA LYS A 75 27.03 -1.47 22.79
C LYS A 75 25.56 -1.88 22.64
N ASN A 76 24.70 -1.51 23.60
CA ASN A 76 23.27 -1.82 23.54
C ASN A 76 22.59 -1.14 22.34
N ILE A 77 22.83 0.15 22.12
CA ILE A 77 22.29 0.90 20.97
C ILE A 77 22.79 0.33 19.65
N PHE A 78 24.07 -0.06 19.57
CA PHE A 78 24.63 -0.70 18.38
C PHE A 78 23.90 -2.02 18.07
N LEU A 79 23.73 -2.88 19.07
CA LEU A 79 23.07 -4.17 18.90
C LEU A 79 21.59 -4.00 18.53
N GLU A 80 20.88 -3.07 19.17
CA GLU A 80 19.49 -2.76 18.81
C GLU A 80 19.35 -2.28 17.36
N CYS A 81 20.24 -1.38 16.91
CA CYS A 81 20.21 -0.89 15.54
C CYS A 81 20.63 -1.97 14.54
N TYR A 82 21.58 -2.84 14.91
CA TYR A 82 21.99 -3.99 14.13
C TYR A 82 20.83 -4.99 13.97
N ASP A 83 20.12 -5.31 15.06
CA ASP A 83 18.98 -6.23 15.04
C ASP A 83 17.81 -5.67 14.22
N ARG A 84 17.59 -4.35 14.20
CA ARG A 84 16.59 -3.72 13.31
C ARG A 84 16.97 -3.86 11.84
N ILE A 85 18.23 -3.60 11.49
CA ILE A 85 18.71 -3.80 10.11
C ILE A 85 18.66 -5.28 9.75
N LEU A 86 19.10 -6.16 10.64
CA LEU A 86 19.12 -7.59 10.42
C LEU A 86 17.70 -8.13 10.29
N GLY A 87 16.72 -7.72 11.10
CA GLY A 87 15.32 -8.12 10.94
C GLY A 87 14.75 -7.71 9.58
N ILE A 88 15.08 -6.51 9.11
CA ILE A 88 14.69 -6.04 7.77
C ILE A 88 15.42 -6.81 6.65
N VAL A 89 16.67 -7.22 6.88
CA VAL A 89 17.46 -8.04 5.95
C VAL A 89 17.10 -9.53 6.03
N GLU A 90 16.57 -10.03 7.15
CA GLU A 90 16.08 -11.39 7.35
C GLU A 90 14.69 -11.57 6.73
N LEU A 91 13.94 -10.49 6.53
CA LEU A 91 12.84 -10.49 5.57
C LEU A 91 13.34 -10.78 4.13
N LEU A 92 14.66 -10.72 3.88
CA LEU A 92 15.35 -11.11 2.64
C LEU A 92 16.10 -12.46 2.76
N ASN A 93 15.89 -13.26 3.81
CA ASN A 93 16.68 -14.48 4.12
C ASN A 93 16.54 -15.58 3.04
N PRO A 94 17.53 -16.49 2.83
CA PRO A 94 17.48 -17.53 1.82
C PRO A 94 16.32 -18.49 1.95
N ILE A 95 15.74 -18.69 3.14
CA ILE A 95 14.51 -19.47 3.32
C ILE A 95 13.30 -18.69 2.79
N THR A 96 13.26 -17.37 2.95
CA THR A 96 12.27 -16.51 2.29
C THR A 96 12.52 -16.49 0.79
N ILE A 97 13.77 -16.52 0.33
CA ILE A 97 14.13 -16.63 -1.10
C ILE A 97 13.91 -18.03 -1.64
N GLU A 98 14.02 -19.10 -0.85
CA GLU A 98 13.82 -20.50 -1.25
C GLU A 98 12.34 -20.82 -1.22
N THR A 99 11.60 -20.34 -0.22
CA THR A 99 10.13 -20.30 -0.21
C THR A 99 9.63 -19.40 -1.34
N ALA A 100 10.28 -18.26 -1.60
CA ALA A 100 9.97 -17.42 -2.77
C ALA A 100 10.40 -18.08 -4.07
N LYS A 101 11.48 -18.88 -4.13
CA LYS A 101 11.93 -19.63 -5.31
C LYS A 101 11.03 -20.82 -5.56
N ASP A 102 10.55 -21.51 -4.54
CA ASP A 102 9.56 -22.56 -4.63
C ASP A 102 8.21 -21.96 -5.03
N ASN A 103 7.87 -20.79 -4.49
CA ASN A 103 6.72 -20.00 -4.95
C ASN A 103 6.93 -19.45 -6.37
N ILE A 104 8.15 -19.08 -6.79
CA ILE A 104 8.56 -18.60 -8.12
C ILE A 104 8.72 -19.75 -9.10
N ILE A 105 9.00 -20.98 -8.68
CA ILE A 105 9.05 -22.18 -9.52
C ILE A 105 7.62 -22.68 -9.70
N ALA A 106 6.80 -22.63 -8.62
CA ALA A 106 5.35 -22.81 -8.70
C ALA A 106 4.69 -21.69 -9.53
N THR A 107 5.17 -20.44 -9.48
CA THR A 107 4.74 -19.34 -10.37
C THR A 107 5.49 -19.26 -11.69
N ASN A 108 6.59 -19.95 -11.94
CA ASN A 108 7.20 -20.05 -13.27
C ASN A 108 6.60 -21.21 -14.07
N GLN A 109 5.79 -22.04 -13.44
CA GLN A 109 4.72 -22.79 -14.12
C GLN A 109 3.43 -21.97 -14.29
N SER A 110 3.30 -20.82 -13.62
CA SER A 110 2.18 -19.88 -13.79
C SER A 110 2.68 -18.51 -14.20
N LYS A 111 3.05 -18.37 -15.48
CA LYS A 111 3.05 -17.08 -16.20
C LYS A 111 2.02 -16.18 -15.53
N THR A 112 2.40 -15.01 -14.97
CA THR A 112 1.42 -13.97 -14.68
C THR A 112 1.00 -13.32 -16.00
N THR A 113 0.40 -14.15 -16.86
CA THR A 113 -0.64 -13.77 -17.78
C THR A 113 -1.75 -13.17 -16.93
N PHE A 114 -1.63 -11.88 -16.60
CA PHE A 114 -2.83 -11.13 -16.31
C PHE A 114 -3.72 -11.26 -17.54
N ARG A 115 -5.02 -11.43 -17.34
CA ARG A 115 -5.99 -11.51 -18.42
C ARG A 115 -6.15 -10.07 -18.95
N PRO A 116 -5.67 -9.76 -20.17
CA PRO A 116 -5.78 -8.40 -20.69
C PRO A 116 -7.24 -7.97 -20.73
N ASP A 117 -7.45 -6.67 -20.62
CA ASP A 117 -8.76 -6.04 -20.67
C ASP A 117 -9.72 -6.57 -19.59
N THR A 118 -9.21 -6.94 -18.40
CA THR A 118 -10.04 -7.34 -17.25
C THR A 118 -9.82 -6.47 -16.02
N ALA A 119 -10.88 -6.18 -15.28
CA ALA A 119 -10.85 -5.50 -14.00
C ALA A 119 -11.56 -6.33 -12.93
N PHE A 120 -11.00 -6.39 -11.72
CA PHE A 120 -11.64 -7.00 -10.57
C PHE A 120 -12.10 -5.94 -9.57
N VAL A 121 -13.37 -6.01 -9.18
CA VAL A 121 -14.05 -5.03 -8.32
C VAL A 121 -14.25 -5.63 -6.92
N MET A 122 -13.60 -5.03 -5.94
CA MET A 122 -13.65 -5.38 -4.52
C MET A 122 -14.50 -4.33 -3.80
N MET A 123 -15.66 -4.69 -3.27
CA MET A 123 -16.54 -3.71 -2.62
C MET A 123 -17.47 -4.37 -1.62
N TRP A 124 -18.10 -3.55 -0.76
CA TRP A 124 -19.14 -4.06 0.12
C TRP A 124 -20.31 -4.62 -0.70
N MET A 125 -20.74 -5.83 -0.32
CA MET A 125 -21.95 -6.47 -0.77
C MET A 125 -23.01 -6.56 0.33
N ASP A 126 -24.21 -6.10 0.01
CA ASP A 126 -25.41 -6.23 0.82
C ASP A 126 -26.62 -6.08 -0.11
N GLU A 127 -27.33 -7.19 -0.39
CA GLU A 127 -28.51 -7.21 -1.28
C GLU A 127 -29.62 -6.24 -0.83
N LYS A 128 -29.62 -5.85 0.45
CA LYS A 128 -30.59 -4.89 1.00
C LYS A 128 -30.22 -3.44 0.67
N LYS A 129 -29.07 -3.20 0.03
CA LYS A 129 -28.53 -1.88 -0.29
C LYS A 129 -28.36 -1.70 -1.79
N TYR A 130 -29.46 -1.32 -2.45
CA TYR A 130 -29.49 -1.02 -3.88
C TYR A 130 -28.42 -0.02 -4.34
N GLU A 131 -28.01 0.92 -3.48
CA GLU A 131 -26.91 1.84 -3.74
C GLU A 131 -25.59 1.13 -4.11
N LEU A 132 -25.28 -0.01 -3.48
CA LEU A 132 -24.05 -0.76 -3.78
C LEU A 132 -24.09 -1.34 -5.20
N GLU A 133 -25.28 -1.67 -5.67
CA GLU A 133 -25.48 -2.09 -7.06
C GLU A 133 -25.31 -0.91 -8.03
N ASP A 134 -25.77 0.28 -7.66
CA ASP A 134 -25.55 1.49 -8.47
C ASP A 134 -24.05 1.85 -8.58
N VAL A 135 -23.30 1.71 -7.48
CA VAL A 135 -21.84 1.90 -7.45
C VAL A 135 -21.18 0.90 -8.40
N HIS A 136 -21.51 -0.38 -8.26
CA HIS A 136 -20.97 -1.44 -9.11
C HIS A 136 -21.24 -1.21 -10.60
N ASN A 137 -22.48 -0.89 -10.96
CA ASN A 137 -22.87 -0.61 -12.33
C ASN A 137 -22.16 0.63 -12.90
N THR A 138 -21.96 1.66 -12.07
CA THR A 138 -21.22 2.86 -12.45
C THR A 138 -19.75 2.54 -12.75
N VAL A 139 -19.12 1.74 -11.88
CA VAL A 139 -17.72 1.30 -12.05
C VAL A 139 -17.58 0.46 -13.31
N LYS A 140 -18.46 -0.53 -13.50
CA LYS A 140 -18.47 -1.38 -14.70
C LYS A 140 -18.60 -0.57 -15.98
N LYS A 141 -19.53 0.38 -16.01
CA LYS A 141 -19.71 1.31 -17.14
C LYS A 141 -18.45 2.12 -17.43
N CYS A 142 -17.66 2.51 -16.43
CA CYS A 142 -16.41 3.25 -16.64
C CYS A 142 -15.34 2.38 -17.32
N PHE A 143 -15.15 1.15 -16.85
CA PHE A 143 -14.22 0.19 -17.44
C PHE A 143 -14.64 -0.22 -18.85
N GLU A 144 -15.93 -0.45 -19.09
CA GLU A 144 -16.45 -0.78 -20.43
C GLU A 144 -16.11 0.29 -21.48
N LYS A 145 -16.10 1.59 -21.11
CA LYS A 145 -15.75 2.67 -22.04
C LYS A 145 -14.30 2.64 -22.52
N ILE A 146 -13.40 2.00 -21.77
CA ILE A 146 -11.99 1.79 -22.16
C ILE A 146 -11.72 0.39 -22.70
N GLY A 147 -12.79 -0.41 -22.89
CA GLY A 147 -12.73 -1.76 -23.42
C GLY A 147 -12.33 -2.83 -22.39
N VAL A 148 -12.47 -2.53 -21.09
CA VAL A 148 -12.09 -3.45 -20.00
C VAL A 148 -13.36 -4.07 -19.40
N GLU A 149 -13.38 -5.39 -19.27
CA GLU A 149 -14.45 -6.15 -18.62
C GLU A 149 -14.25 -6.14 -17.10
N ALA A 150 -15.15 -5.49 -16.38
CA ALA A 150 -15.12 -5.45 -14.91
C ALA A 150 -16.03 -6.53 -14.31
N GLU A 151 -15.46 -7.33 -13.43
CA GLU A 151 -16.14 -8.38 -12.68
C GLU A 151 -16.02 -8.09 -11.18
N ARG A 152 -17.16 -8.07 -10.48
CA ARG A 152 -17.20 -8.02 -9.01
C ARG A 152 -17.01 -9.42 -8.45
N ALA A 153 -16.53 -9.52 -7.21
CA ALA A 153 -16.24 -10.79 -6.52
C ALA A 153 -17.42 -11.79 -6.37
N ASP A 154 -18.59 -11.52 -6.94
CA ASP A 154 -19.87 -12.16 -6.61
C ASP A 154 -20.21 -13.39 -7.45
N ASP A 155 -19.38 -14.42 -7.38
CA ASP A 155 -19.78 -15.74 -7.90
C ASP A 155 -19.49 -16.88 -6.91
N ILE A 156 -19.35 -16.52 -5.63
CA ILE A 156 -18.79 -17.38 -4.59
C ILE A 156 -19.33 -16.95 -3.22
N GLU A 157 -20.45 -17.53 -2.81
CA GLU A 157 -20.95 -17.45 -1.43
C GLU A 157 -19.83 -17.80 -0.45
N HIS A 158 -19.36 -16.89 0.41
CA HIS A 158 -18.45 -17.22 1.52
C HIS A 158 -18.75 -16.47 2.82
N ASP A 159 -18.75 -17.24 3.91
CA ASP A 159 -18.81 -16.89 5.34
C ASP A 159 -17.62 -16.04 5.84
N GLY A 160 -17.29 -14.94 5.16
CA GLY A 160 -16.29 -13.98 5.64
C GLY A 160 -14.82 -14.40 5.52
N LYS A 161 -14.49 -15.35 4.64
CA LYS A 161 -13.11 -15.68 4.26
C LYS A 161 -12.82 -15.30 2.82
N ILE A 162 -11.61 -14.81 2.55
CA ILE A 162 -11.10 -14.71 1.18
C ILE A 162 -11.13 -16.11 0.57
N THR A 163 -11.69 -16.23 -0.63
CA THR A 163 -11.80 -17.52 -1.32
C THR A 163 -10.60 -17.70 -2.25
N GLU A 164 -10.22 -18.94 -2.58
CA GLU A 164 -9.16 -19.22 -3.55
C GLU A 164 -9.43 -18.53 -4.90
N LYS A 165 -10.70 -18.50 -5.32
CA LYS A 165 -11.11 -17.82 -6.55
C LYS A 165 -10.96 -16.29 -6.46
N ILE A 166 -11.24 -15.65 -5.32
CA ILE A 166 -10.98 -14.20 -5.14
C ILE A 166 -9.48 -13.94 -5.27
N ILE A 167 -8.64 -14.77 -4.63
CA ILE A 167 -7.18 -14.70 -4.76
C ILE A 167 -6.75 -14.82 -6.23
N GLU A 168 -7.31 -15.76 -6.98
CA GLU A 168 -7.03 -15.94 -8.41
C GLU A 168 -7.44 -14.73 -9.25
N LYS A 169 -8.60 -14.14 -8.97
CA LYS A 169 -9.07 -12.93 -9.66
C LYS A 169 -8.16 -11.73 -9.36
N ILE A 170 -7.77 -11.54 -8.11
CA ILE A 170 -6.80 -10.49 -7.73
C ILE A 170 -5.46 -10.72 -8.44
N LYS A 171 -4.96 -11.96 -8.49
CA LYS A 171 -3.70 -12.30 -9.19
C LYS A 171 -3.80 -12.04 -10.69
N SER A 172 -4.90 -12.45 -11.33
CA SER A 172 -5.03 -12.51 -12.79
C SER A 172 -5.65 -11.27 -13.45
N ALA A 173 -6.36 -10.39 -12.74
CA ALA A 173 -6.96 -9.20 -13.38
C ALA A 173 -5.91 -8.16 -13.81
N GLU A 174 -6.12 -7.44 -14.92
CA GLU A 174 -5.24 -6.35 -15.33
C GLU A 174 -5.40 -5.13 -14.39
N PHE A 175 -6.64 -4.77 -14.08
CA PHE A 175 -6.97 -3.68 -13.18
C PHE A 175 -7.62 -4.18 -11.89
N LEU A 176 -7.33 -3.50 -10.78
CA LEU A 176 -8.01 -3.73 -9.50
C LEU A 176 -8.69 -2.44 -9.08
N PHE A 177 -9.96 -2.53 -8.69
CA PHE A 177 -10.74 -1.43 -8.14
C PHE A 177 -11.27 -1.83 -6.76
N ALA A 178 -11.19 -0.92 -5.78
CA ALA A 178 -11.80 -1.13 -4.48
C ALA A 178 -12.67 0.04 -4.04
N ASP A 179 -13.87 -0.28 -3.58
CA ASP A 179 -14.73 0.66 -2.87
C ASP A 179 -14.70 0.38 -1.37
N LEU A 180 -14.19 1.33 -0.60
CA LEU A 180 -13.97 1.20 0.84
C LEU A 180 -15.14 1.74 1.69
N THR A 181 -16.28 2.03 1.07
CA THR A 181 -17.49 2.50 1.75
C THR A 181 -17.93 1.50 2.83
N GLY A 182 -18.26 2.00 4.03
CA GLY A 182 -18.67 1.17 5.16
C GLY A 182 -17.54 0.40 5.84
N ALA A 183 -16.28 0.73 5.55
CA ALA A 183 -15.08 0.22 6.22
C ALA A 183 -15.04 -1.31 6.38
N ARG A 184 -15.39 -2.04 5.31
CA ARG A 184 -15.58 -3.50 5.37
C ARG A 184 -14.26 -4.25 5.51
N PRO A 185 -14.03 -5.02 6.59
CA PRO A 185 -12.76 -5.71 6.81
C PRO A 185 -12.30 -6.58 5.65
N ASN A 186 -13.24 -7.27 4.98
CA ASN A 186 -12.93 -8.14 3.85
C ASN A 186 -12.31 -7.38 2.67
N VAL A 187 -12.85 -6.20 2.34
CA VAL A 187 -12.33 -5.38 1.23
C VAL A 187 -10.94 -4.85 1.58
N TYR A 188 -10.70 -4.47 2.84
CA TYR A 188 -9.37 -4.05 3.29
C TYR A 188 -8.36 -5.20 3.23
N TYR A 189 -8.79 -6.42 3.58
CA TYR A 189 -7.96 -7.61 3.47
C TYR A 189 -7.58 -7.91 2.01
N GLU A 190 -8.54 -7.83 1.09
CA GLU A 190 -8.31 -8.02 -0.35
C GLU A 190 -7.37 -6.95 -0.94
N VAL A 191 -7.53 -5.68 -0.53
CA VAL A 191 -6.62 -4.59 -0.87
C VAL A 191 -5.21 -4.85 -0.33
N GLY A 192 -5.10 -5.29 0.93
CA GLY A 192 -3.82 -5.67 1.53
C GLY A 192 -3.15 -6.81 0.76
N PHE A 193 -3.91 -7.82 0.36
CA PHE A 193 -3.41 -8.93 -0.46
C PHE A 193 -2.96 -8.45 -1.85
N ALA A 194 -3.71 -7.58 -2.51
CA ALA A 194 -3.31 -6.98 -3.78
C ALA A 194 -2.00 -6.17 -3.65
N HIS A 195 -1.85 -5.40 -2.57
CA HIS A 195 -0.62 -4.66 -2.27
C HIS A 195 0.57 -5.60 -2.00
N ALA A 196 0.37 -6.71 -1.30
CA ALA A 196 1.40 -7.73 -1.09
C ALA A 196 1.89 -8.35 -2.40
N LEU A 197 1.04 -8.40 -3.43
CA LEU A 197 1.40 -8.80 -4.79
C LEU A 197 1.96 -7.66 -5.65
N SER A 198 2.20 -6.48 -5.07
CA SER A 198 2.63 -5.26 -5.75
C SER A 198 1.68 -4.79 -6.87
N LYS A 199 0.39 -5.14 -6.78
CA LYS A 199 -0.63 -4.71 -7.75
C LYS A 199 -1.23 -3.38 -7.32
N ARG A 200 -1.35 -2.46 -8.28
CA ARG A 200 -1.97 -1.15 -8.04
C ARG A 200 -3.49 -1.30 -7.95
N VAL A 201 -4.08 -0.79 -6.87
CA VAL A 201 -5.53 -0.74 -6.68
C VAL A 201 -6.06 0.69 -6.86
N ILE A 202 -7.16 0.84 -7.58
CA ILE A 202 -7.90 2.08 -7.73
C ILE A 202 -8.89 2.17 -6.57
N LEU A 203 -8.56 2.99 -5.57
CA LEU A 203 -9.36 3.13 -4.34
C LEU A 203 -10.35 4.29 -4.45
N PHE A 204 -11.58 4.07 -4.00
CA PHE A 204 -12.62 5.09 -3.80
C PHE A 204 -13.39 4.82 -2.50
N ARG A 205 -14.06 5.85 -1.99
CA ARG A 205 -15.01 5.73 -0.88
C ARG A 205 -16.13 6.76 -1.00
N LYS A 206 -17.30 6.47 -0.45
CA LYS A 206 -18.38 7.46 -0.35
C LYS A 206 -17.96 8.61 0.58
N LYS A 207 -18.34 9.83 0.22
CA LYS A 207 -18.09 11.02 1.04
C LYS A 207 -18.70 10.84 2.44
N GLY A 208 -17.89 11.12 3.48
CA GLY A 208 -18.30 11.01 4.87
C GLY A 208 -17.98 9.66 5.53
N GLU A 209 -17.52 8.67 4.76
CA GLU A 209 -17.04 7.40 5.30
C GLU A 209 -15.61 7.53 5.83
N SER A 210 -15.34 6.94 6.99
CA SER A 210 -13.99 6.88 7.54
C SER A 210 -13.11 5.92 6.74
N LEU A 211 -11.85 6.31 6.55
CA LEU A 211 -10.82 5.47 5.95
C LEU A 211 -9.92 5.01 7.08
N HIS A 212 -9.63 3.71 7.14
CA HIS A 212 -8.72 3.17 8.14
C HIS A 212 -7.32 3.78 7.99
N PHE A 213 -6.61 3.97 9.10
CA PHE A 213 -5.31 4.67 9.10
C PHE A 213 -4.28 3.99 8.17
N ASP A 214 -4.34 2.66 8.03
CA ASP A 214 -3.47 1.89 7.12
C ASP A 214 -3.55 2.33 5.67
N LEU A 215 -4.72 2.83 5.23
CA LEU A 215 -4.93 3.31 3.87
C LEU A 215 -4.92 4.84 3.74
N ALA A 216 -4.68 5.58 4.84
CA ALA A 216 -4.72 7.04 4.85
C ALA A 216 -3.66 7.69 3.95
N GLY A 217 -2.53 7.01 3.71
CA GLY A 217 -1.48 7.46 2.80
C GLY A 217 -1.76 7.19 1.31
N TYR A 218 -2.82 6.43 0.99
CA TYR A 218 -3.15 6.07 -0.39
C TYR A 218 -4.13 7.06 -1.01
N ASN A 219 -4.02 7.28 -2.32
CA ASN A 219 -4.96 8.09 -3.07
C ASN A 219 -6.33 7.38 -3.19
N CYS A 220 -7.18 7.63 -2.21
CA CYS A 220 -8.56 7.16 -2.09
C CYS A 220 -9.54 8.36 -2.13
N PRO A 221 -9.90 8.89 -3.32
CA PRO A 221 -10.83 9.99 -3.43
C PRO A 221 -12.21 9.65 -2.90
N GLU A 222 -12.87 10.66 -2.34
CA GLU A 222 -14.28 10.57 -1.97
C GLU A 222 -15.18 10.86 -3.16
N TYR A 223 -16.30 10.16 -3.30
CA TYR A 223 -17.37 10.52 -4.23
C TYR A 223 -18.67 10.87 -3.51
N LYS A 224 -19.40 11.86 -4.03
CA LYS A 224 -20.65 12.35 -3.44
C LYS A 224 -21.89 11.61 -3.95
N ASN A 225 -21.85 11.17 -5.21
CA ASN A 225 -22.93 10.48 -5.92
C ASN A 225 -22.34 9.75 -7.15
N MET A 226 -23.18 9.01 -7.88
CA MET A 226 -22.73 8.21 -9.03
C MET A 226 -22.14 9.05 -10.16
N SER A 227 -22.66 10.25 -10.42
CA SER A 227 -22.08 11.14 -11.44
C SER A 227 -20.68 11.61 -11.07
N ASP A 228 -20.44 11.93 -9.79
CA ASP A 228 -19.12 12.30 -9.28
C ASP A 228 -18.14 11.12 -9.33
N LEU A 229 -18.60 9.91 -8.98
CA LEU A 229 -17.84 8.67 -9.11
C LEU A 229 -17.46 8.41 -10.58
N GLU A 230 -18.44 8.45 -11.50
CA GLU A 230 -18.23 8.23 -12.93
C GLU A 230 -17.18 9.19 -13.50
N ASN A 231 -17.29 10.48 -13.17
CA ASN A 231 -16.36 11.50 -13.65
C ASN A 231 -14.93 11.28 -13.13
N LYS A 232 -14.77 11.07 -11.81
CA LYS A 232 -13.46 10.87 -11.18
C LYS A 232 -12.79 9.58 -11.62
N LEU A 233 -13.54 8.49 -11.68
CA LEU A 233 -13.02 7.20 -12.12
C LEU A 233 -12.63 7.25 -13.61
N SER A 234 -13.48 7.82 -14.46
CA SER A 234 -13.18 7.98 -15.90
C SER A 234 -11.88 8.76 -16.11
N ALA A 235 -11.73 9.92 -15.45
CA ALA A 235 -10.51 10.74 -15.56
C ALA A 235 -9.25 9.99 -15.07
N ARG A 236 -9.38 9.18 -13.99
CA ARG A 236 -8.28 8.36 -13.49
C ARG A 236 -7.90 7.24 -14.46
N LEU A 237 -8.88 6.58 -15.07
CA LEU A 237 -8.66 5.53 -16.08
C LEU A 237 -8.01 6.10 -17.35
N GLU A 238 -8.43 7.27 -17.82
CA GLU A 238 -7.78 7.96 -18.95
C GLU A 238 -6.32 8.27 -18.64
N SER A 239 -6.04 8.82 -17.45
CA SER A 239 -4.68 9.13 -17.00
C SER A 239 -3.80 7.88 -16.90
N MET A 240 -4.35 6.75 -16.44
CA MET A 240 -3.62 5.50 -16.27
C MET A 240 -3.35 4.76 -17.59
N THR A 241 -4.28 4.80 -18.54
CA THR A 241 -4.23 3.98 -19.76
C THR A 241 -3.84 4.76 -21.01
N GLY A 242 -3.93 6.09 -21.00
CA GLY A 242 -3.79 6.94 -22.19
C GLY A 242 -4.92 6.75 -23.22
N LYS A 243 -5.87 5.83 -22.98
CA LYS A 243 -7.04 5.60 -23.83
C LYS A 243 -8.08 6.69 -23.51
N THR A 244 -8.47 7.49 -24.50
CA THR A 244 -9.57 8.46 -24.33
C THR A 244 -10.88 7.71 -24.12
N VAL A 245 -11.64 8.06 -23.08
CA VAL A 245 -12.96 7.49 -22.81
C VAL A 245 -13.86 7.86 -23.98
N LYS A 246 -14.31 6.86 -24.74
CA LYS A 246 -15.23 7.07 -25.85
C LYS A 246 -16.56 7.58 -25.28
N ASN A 247 -16.79 8.89 -25.34
CA ASN A 247 -18.12 9.44 -25.13
C ASN A 247 -19.02 8.96 -26.27
N ARG A 248 -19.86 7.95 -25.96
CA ARG A 248 -20.92 7.52 -26.84
C ARG A 248 -21.89 8.71 -26.97
N LYS A 249 -21.81 9.45 -28.08
CA LYS A 249 -22.86 10.40 -28.45
C LYS A 249 -24.17 9.63 -28.46
N MET A 250 -25.11 10.01 -27.59
CA MET A 250 -26.49 9.59 -27.73
C MET A 250 -26.95 10.04 -29.13
N ARG A 251 -27.29 9.05 -29.96
CA ARG A 251 -28.03 9.21 -31.21
C ARG A 251 -29.46 8.82 -30.93
#